data_AF-A0A2S4LDC2-F1
#
_entry.id   AF-A0A2S4LDC2-F1
#
_cell.length_a   1.000
_cell.length_b   1.000
_cell.length_c   1.000
_cell.angle_alpha   90.00
_cell.angle_beta   90.00
_cell.angle_gamma   90.00
#
_symmetry.space_group_name_H-M   'P 1'
#
loop_
_entity.id
_entity.type
_entity.pdbx_description
1 polymer ?
#
loop_
_entity_poly.entity_id
_entity_poly.type
_entity_poly.pdbx_seq_one_letter_code
_entity_poly.pdbx_strand_id
1 'polypeptide(L)'
;MSADHRPVGEDDVHAWIDGCLPVGRVKIIETYFAAHPEAAAKAAADRKGSALLRTRLALVAEEPIPARLRVANLIAAARTPWRGRFGAVAATMAWIVLGGFGSWLGHDLLPSRGERQKVAGASFAIRDAVAAFRTFAVEVAHPVEVRADQKPHLVQWLSRRLNRPIVVPDLSGQGFRLMGGRLLPTESEPAALLMYDDDRGTRLIVYTREGPGEEARSAFRPAREGDVTTWGWTQGGQSYVVTARSDAARLLSVAEAIDGQVRSLNGRI
;
A
#
# COMPACT_ATOMS: atom_id res chain seq x y z
N MET A 1 66.87 -18.71 -1.47
CA MET A 1 65.93 -17.61 -1.17
C MET A 1 65.73 -16.83 -2.46
N SER A 2 64.67 -17.14 -3.22
CA SER A 2 64.38 -16.41 -4.46
C SER A 2 63.76 -15.07 -4.12
N ALA A 3 64.35 -13.98 -4.59
CA ALA A 3 63.72 -12.66 -4.50
C ALA A 3 62.48 -12.67 -5.39
N ASP A 4 61.31 -12.54 -4.77
CA ASP A 4 60.03 -12.47 -5.47
C ASP A 4 59.88 -11.11 -6.14
N HIS A 5 60.13 -11.05 -7.46
CA HIS A 5 60.14 -9.83 -8.27
C HIS A 5 58.77 -9.40 -8.79
N ARG A 6 57.68 -10.03 -8.32
CA ARG A 6 56.33 -9.61 -8.70
C ARG A 6 56.00 -8.20 -8.18
N PRO A 7 55.28 -7.37 -8.95
CA PRO A 7 54.91 -6.02 -8.54
C PRO A 7 54.06 -6.04 -7.26
N VAL A 8 54.08 -4.94 -6.50
CA VAL A 8 53.23 -4.78 -5.32
C VAL A 8 51.77 -4.74 -5.76
N GLY A 9 51.00 -5.72 -5.30
CA GLY A 9 49.56 -5.79 -5.52
C GLY A 9 48.76 -5.32 -4.31
N GLU A 10 47.46 -5.22 -4.49
CA GLU A 10 46.52 -4.91 -3.40
C GLU A 10 46.61 -5.93 -2.25
N ASP A 11 46.81 -7.22 -2.57
CA ASP A 11 47.01 -8.29 -1.58
C ASP A 11 48.17 -8.01 -0.62
N ASP A 12 49.25 -7.39 -1.11
CA ASP A 12 50.42 -7.08 -0.28
C ASP A 12 50.15 -5.92 0.67
N VAL A 13 49.35 -4.94 0.22
CA VAL A 13 48.92 -3.80 1.05
C VAL A 13 48.00 -4.30 2.16
N HIS A 14 47.01 -5.14 1.85
CA HIS A 14 46.14 -5.74 2.87
C HIS A 14 46.91 -6.68 3.81
N ALA A 15 47.82 -7.50 3.30
CA ALA A 15 48.68 -8.34 4.13
C ALA A 15 49.54 -7.50 5.10
N TRP A 16 50.02 -6.32 4.67
CA TRP A 16 50.73 -5.39 5.54
C TRP A 16 49.82 -4.77 6.60
N ILE A 17 48.60 -4.36 6.23
CA ILE A 17 47.58 -3.83 7.15
C ILE A 17 47.26 -4.86 8.24
N ASP A 18 47.12 -6.13 7.86
CA ASP A 18 46.79 -7.23 8.77
C ASP A 18 47.98 -7.79 9.55
N GLY A 19 49.22 -7.41 9.20
CA GLY A 19 50.44 -7.95 9.82
C GLY A 19 50.80 -9.37 9.33
N CYS A 20 50.21 -9.81 8.23
CA CYS A 20 50.42 -11.11 7.59
C CYS A 20 51.41 -11.04 6.41
N LEU A 21 52.12 -9.92 6.22
CA LEU A 21 53.06 -9.75 5.12
C LEU A 21 54.31 -10.63 5.32
N PRO A 22 54.71 -11.46 4.32
CA PRO A 22 55.94 -12.24 4.40
C PRO A 22 57.19 -11.36 4.57
N VAL A 23 58.14 -11.81 5.41
CA VAL A 23 59.36 -11.05 5.75
C VAL A 23 60.16 -10.62 4.50
N GLY A 24 60.18 -11.45 3.44
CA GLY A 24 60.86 -11.14 2.19
C GLY A 24 60.25 -9.97 1.38
N ARG A 25 58.99 -9.60 1.63
CA ARG A 25 58.27 -8.55 0.89
C ARG A 25 58.22 -7.21 1.62
N VAL A 26 58.64 -7.15 2.89
CA VAL A 26 58.62 -5.93 3.71
C VAL A 26 59.40 -4.79 3.05
N LYS A 27 60.63 -5.05 2.60
CA LYS A 27 61.48 -4.03 1.95
C LYS A 27 60.86 -3.52 0.64
N ILE A 28 60.13 -4.37 -0.08
CA ILE A 28 59.50 -4.04 -1.36
C ILE A 28 58.31 -3.10 -1.11
N ILE A 29 57.49 -3.39 -0.10
CA ILE A 29 56.34 -2.53 0.23
C ILE A 29 56.75 -1.21 0.87
N GLU A 30 57.83 -1.19 1.65
CA GLU A 30 58.41 0.06 2.18
C GLU A 30 58.89 0.98 1.05
N THR A 31 59.56 0.41 0.05
CA THR A 31 59.98 1.15 -1.15
C THR A 31 58.76 1.68 -1.92
N TYR A 32 57.70 0.86 -2.05
CA TYR A 32 56.45 1.27 -2.70
C TYR A 32 55.74 2.41 -1.97
N PHE A 33 55.64 2.34 -0.64
CA PHE A 33 55.06 3.40 0.18
C PHE A 33 55.88 4.68 0.20
N ALA A 34 57.21 4.60 0.10
CA ALA A 34 58.07 5.77 -0.08
C ALA A 34 57.80 6.50 -1.41
N ALA A 35 57.51 5.74 -2.47
CA ALA A 35 57.15 6.29 -3.78
C ALA A 35 55.68 6.77 -3.87
N HIS A 36 54.78 6.26 -3.01
CA HIS A 36 53.34 6.55 -3.04
C HIS A 36 52.82 6.94 -1.64
N PRO A 37 53.07 8.19 -1.20
CA PRO A 37 52.73 8.64 0.15
C PRO A 37 51.22 8.63 0.44
N GLU A 38 50.37 8.84 -0.57
CA GLU A 38 48.91 8.77 -0.42
C GLU A 38 48.43 7.34 -0.10
N ALA A 39 48.97 6.34 -0.79
CA ALA A 39 48.66 4.93 -0.55
C ALA A 39 49.15 4.49 0.85
N ALA A 40 50.33 4.97 1.26
CA ALA A 40 50.87 4.74 2.60
C ALA A 40 49.98 5.34 3.69
N ALA A 41 49.51 6.58 3.51
CA ALA A 41 48.62 7.26 4.44
C ALA A 41 47.27 6.52 4.59
N LYS A 42 46.70 6.06 3.47
CA LYS A 42 45.47 5.26 3.47
C LYS A 42 45.65 3.93 4.21
N ALA A 43 46.70 3.16 3.89
CA ALA A 43 46.97 1.89 4.55
C ALA A 43 47.23 2.06 6.06
N ALA A 44 47.90 3.15 6.48
CA ALA A 44 48.10 3.47 7.88
C ALA A 44 46.78 3.80 8.61
N ALA A 45 45.87 4.54 7.96
CA ALA A 45 44.55 4.84 8.49
C ALA A 45 43.71 3.56 8.65
N ASP A 46 43.71 2.69 7.65
CA ASP A 46 43.00 1.40 7.68
C ASP A 46 43.54 0.49 8.80
N ARG A 47 44.87 0.40 8.94
CA ARG A 47 45.51 -0.35 10.03
C ARG A 47 45.13 0.18 11.41
N LYS A 48 45.06 1.51 11.57
CA LYS A 48 44.60 2.14 12.82
C LYS A 48 43.12 1.82 13.09
N GLY A 49 42.26 1.84 12.07
CA GLY A 49 40.85 1.46 12.17
C GLY A 49 40.67 0.02 12.61
N SER A 50 41.37 -0.91 11.96
CA SER A 50 41.36 -2.34 12.32
C SER A 50 41.85 -2.59 13.74
N ALA A 51 42.91 -1.89 14.19
CA ALA A 51 43.40 -2.00 15.57
C ALA A 51 42.36 -1.50 16.60
N LEU A 52 41.65 -0.40 16.31
CA LEU A 52 40.58 0.11 17.16
C LEU A 52 39.40 -0.88 17.24
N LEU A 53 39.00 -1.46 16.12
CA LEU A 53 37.94 -2.47 16.07
C LEU A 53 38.31 -3.72 16.88
N ARG A 54 39.53 -4.24 16.70
CA ARG A 54 40.06 -5.38 17.49
C ARG A 54 40.02 -5.09 18.98
N THR A 55 40.40 -3.87 19.39
CA THR A 55 40.36 -3.45 20.80
C THR A 55 38.92 -3.38 21.33
N ARG A 56 38.00 -2.77 20.57
CA ARG A 56 36.58 -2.62 20.98
C ARG A 56 35.83 -3.94 21.04
N LEU A 57 36.18 -4.89 20.17
CA LEU A 57 35.53 -6.19 20.05
C LEU A 57 36.28 -7.31 20.77
N ALA A 58 37.33 -7.00 21.54
CA ALA A 58 38.11 -7.99 22.28
C ALA A 58 37.22 -8.85 23.19
N LEU A 59 36.26 -8.23 23.87
CA LEU A 59 35.28 -8.94 24.73
C LEU A 59 34.41 -9.93 23.96
N VAL A 60 33.99 -9.58 22.73
CA VAL A 60 33.17 -10.45 21.88
C VAL A 60 34.02 -11.59 21.29
N ALA A 61 35.30 -11.33 21.03
CA ALA A 61 36.22 -12.34 20.49
C ALA A 61 36.54 -13.45 21.52
N GLU A 62 36.40 -13.17 22.82
CA GLU A 62 36.56 -14.15 23.90
C GLU A 62 35.32 -15.02 24.14
N GLU A 63 34.17 -14.67 23.54
CA GLU A 63 32.96 -15.49 23.65
C GLU A 63 33.12 -16.85 22.96
N PRO A 64 32.58 -17.94 23.54
CA PRO A 64 32.62 -19.25 22.91
C PRO A 64 31.86 -19.23 21.58
N ILE A 65 32.49 -19.75 20.53
CA ILE A 65 31.91 -19.81 19.18
C ILE A 65 30.55 -20.53 19.24
N PRO A 66 29.44 -19.88 18.85
CA PRO A 66 28.12 -20.47 18.90
C PRO A 66 28.05 -21.80 18.14
N ALA A 67 27.35 -22.79 18.69
CA ALA A 67 27.26 -24.13 18.10
C ALA A 67 26.83 -24.11 16.62
N ARG A 68 25.94 -23.20 16.22
CA ARG A 68 25.50 -23.02 14.83
C ARG A 68 26.62 -22.62 13.85
N LEU A 69 27.68 -21.97 14.34
CA LEU A 69 28.83 -21.51 13.55
C LEU A 69 30.01 -22.47 13.61
N ARG A 70 29.88 -23.61 14.30
CA ARG A 70 30.91 -24.65 14.26
C ARG A 70 30.99 -25.21 12.85
N VAL A 71 32.21 -25.31 12.32
CA VAL A 71 32.50 -25.80 10.96
C VAL A 71 31.80 -27.13 10.68
N ALA A 72 31.79 -28.05 11.64
CA ALA A 72 31.08 -29.33 11.54
C ALA A 72 29.57 -29.18 11.26
N ASN A 73 28.91 -28.20 11.90
CA ASN A 73 27.48 -27.95 11.74
C ASN A 73 27.17 -27.21 10.44
N LEU A 74 28.06 -26.31 9.99
CA LEU A 74 27.94 -25.67 8.68
C LEU A 74 28.08 -26.69 7.54
N ILE A 75 29.05 -27.60 7.64
CA ILE A 75 29.24 -28.70 6.69
C ILE A 75 28.03 -29.66 6.72
N ALA A 76 27.49 -29.97 7.90
CA ALA A 76 26.30 -30.82 8.02
C ALA A 76 25.05 -30.16 7.39
N ALA A 77 24.84 -28.86 7.62
CA ALA A 77 23.74 -28.11 7.01
C ALA A 77 23.87 -28.03 5.48
N ALA A 78 25.09 -27.83 4.96
CA ALA A 78 25.36 -27.81 3.52
C ALA A 78 25.17 -29.19 2.86
N ARG A 79 25.29 -30.29 3.63
CA ARG A 79 25.08 -31.67 3.18
C ARG A 79 23.61 -32.10 3.20
N THR A 80 22.67 -31.22 3.53
CA THR A 80 21.24 -31.52 3.46
C THR A 80 20.88 -31.98 2.04
N PRO A 81 20.39 -33.21 1.85
CA PRO A 81 20.24 -33.79 0.52
C PRO A 81 19.19 -33.03 -0.28
N TRP A 82 19.56 -32.62 -1.50
CA TRP A 82 18.68 -31.98 -2.51
C TRP A 82 17.40 -32.79 -2.79
N ARG A 83 17.35 -34.07 -2.41
CA ARG A 83 16.18 -34.95 -2.56
C ARG A 83 14.88 -34.39 -1.97
N GLY A 84 14.93 -33.55 -0.93
CA GLY A 84 13.74 -32.87 -0.39
C GLY A 84 13.13 -31.80 -1.31
N ARG A 85 13.91 -31.24 -2.26
CA ARG A 85 13.43 -30.21 -3.19
C ARG A 85 12.58 -30.79 -4.32
N PHE A 86 12.81 -32.03 -4.75
CA PHE A 86 11.99 -32.68 -5.77
C PHE A 86 10.60 -33.07 -5.25
N GLY A 87 10.49 -33.45 -3.98
CA GLY A 87 9.19 -33.69 -3.32
C GLY A 87 8.35 -32.41 -3.22
N ALA A 88 8.99 -31.26 -2.94
CA ALA A 88 8.31 -29.97 -2.93
C ALA A 88 7.81 -29.58 -4.33
N VAL A 89 8.62 -29.76 -5.38
CA VAL A 89 8.22 -29.45 -6.77
C VAL A 89 7.03 -30.31 -7.24
N ALA A 90 7.02 -31.59 -6.90
CA ALA A 90 5.90 -32.48 -7.22
C ALA A 90 4.60 -32.07 -6.51
N ALA A 91 4.71 -31.65 -5.24
CA ALA A 91 3.56 -31.13 -4.49
C ALA A 91 3.02 -29.84 -5.13
N THR A 92 3.88 -28.89 -5.54
CA THR A 92 3.44 -27.66 -6.20
C THR A 92 2.75 -27.93 -7.54
N MET A 93 3.27 -28.86 -8.35
CA MET A 93 2.62 -29.27 -9.60
C MET A 93 1.26 -29.92 -9.35
N ALA A 94 1.13 -30.77 -8.33
CA ALA A 94 -0.15 -31.36 -7.97
C ALA A 94 -1.18 -30.28 -7.56
N TRP A 95 -0.78 -29.28 -6.77
CA TRP A 95 -1.62 -28.14 -6.41
C TRP A 95 -2.01 -27.27 -7.62
N ILE A 96 -1.11 -27.08 -8.59
CA ILE A 96 -1.41 -26.35 -9.84
C ILE A 96 -2.39 -27.13 -10.71
N VAL A 97 -2.26 -28.46 -10.79
CA VAL A 97 -3.19 -29.29 -11.57
C VAL A 97 -4.56 -29.36 -10.89
N LEU A 98 -4.62 -29.55 -9.57
CA LEU A 98 -5.87 -29.50 -8.80
C LEU A 98 -6.53 -28.12 -8.84
N GLY A 99 -5.75 -27.04 -8.73
CA GLY A 99 -6.24 -25.66 -8.84
C GLY A 99 -6.64 -25.28 -10.27
N GLY A 100 -5.94 -25.78 -11.28
CA GLY A 100 -6.20 -25.55 -12.70
C GLY A 100 -7.44 -26.28 -13.20
N PHE A 101 -7.63 -27.55 -12.82
CA PHE A 101 -8.84 -28.31 -13.19
C PHE A 101 -10.09 -27.82 -12.45
N GLY A 102 -9.95 -27.44 -11.16
CA GLY A 102 -11.05 -26.83 -10.40
C GLY A 102 -11.53 -25.51 -11.00
N SER A 103 -10.64 -24.75 -11.64
CA SER A 103 -10.99 -23.48 -12.29
C SER A 103 -11.79 -23.64 -13.58
N TRP A 104 -11.68 -24.77 -14.30
CA TRP A 104 -12.38 -24.96 -15.56
C TRP A 104 -13.82 -25.46 -15.37
N LEU A 105 -14.06 -26.34 -14.37
CA LEU A 105 -15.42 -26.78 -14.02
C LEU A 105 -16.16 -25.80 -13.09
N GLY A 106 -15.45 -24.95 -12.34
CA GLY A 106 -16.03 -24.00 -11.39
C GLY A 106 -16.36 -22.62 -11.96
N HIS A 107 -16.09 -22.36 -13.25
CA HIS A 107 -16.32 -21.04 -13.85
C HIS A 107 -17.79 -20.61 -13.85
N ASP A 108 -18.74 -21.56 -13.84
CA ASP A 108 -20.19 -21.27 -13.75
C ASP A 108 -20.70 -21.05 -12.32
N LEU A 109 -19.94 -21.43 -11.30
CA LEU A 109 -20.35 -21.29 -9.88
C LEU A 109 -19.60 -20.16 -9.16
N LEU A 110 -18.52 -19.65 -9.75
CA LEU A 110 -17.72 -18.59 -9.18
C LEU A 110 -18.09 -17.25 -9.82
N PRO A 111 -18.34 -16.20 -9.02
CA PRO A 111 -18.67 -14.90 -9.57
C PRO A 111 -17.57 -14.45 -10.53
N SER A 112 -18.03 -13.98 -11.69
CA SER A 112 -17.19 -13.60 -12.82
C SER A 112 -16.10 -12.60 -12.38
N ARG A 113 -14.98 -12.53 -13.12
CA ARG A 113 -13.90 -11.58 -12.84
C ARG A 113 -14.41 -10.13 -12.72
N GLY A 114 -15.47 -9.79 -13.47
CA GLY A 114 -16.19 -8.52 -13.37
C GLY A 114 -16.92 -8.33 -12.04
N GLU A 115 -17.56 -9.36 -11.48
CA GLU A 115 -18.22 -9.30 -10.17
C GLU A 115 -17.22 -9.16 -9.02
N ARG A 116 -16.06 -9.83 -9.07
CA ARG A 116 -15.01 -9.67 -8.05
C ARG A 116 -14.41 -8.26 -8.05
N GLN A 117 -14.21 -7.67 -9.23
CA GLN A 117 -13.74 -6.29 -9.36
C GLN A 117 -14.80 -5.28 -8.91
N LYS A 118 -16.08 -5.53 -9.19
CA LYS A 118 -17.22 -4.77 -8.67
C LYS A 118 -17.29 -4.81 -7.14
N VAL A 119 -17.11 -5.99 -6.56
CA VAL A 119 -17.10 -6.21 -5.10
C VAL A 119 -15.96 -5.46 -4.44
N ALA A 120 -14.76 -5.49 -5.02
CA ALA A 120 -13.61 -4.80 -4.49
C ALA A 120 -13.80 -3.27 -4.52
N GLY A 121 -14.11 -2.68 -5.69
CA GLY A 121 -14.19 -1.21 -5.81
C GLY A 121 -15.33 -0.55 -5.04
N ALA A 122 -16.47 -1.23 -4.87
CA ALA A 122 -17.55 -0.77 -3.97
C ALA A 122 -17.12 -0.83 -2.50
N SER A 123 -16.33 -1.84 -2.11
CA SER A 123 -15.79 -1.96 -0.74
C SER A 123 -14.74 -0.89 -0.44
N PHE A 124 -13.94 -0.49 -1.44
CA PHE A 124 -13.02 0.66 -1.31
C PHE A 124 -13.79 1.98 -1.13
N ALA A 125 -14.81 2.22 -1.97
CA ALA A 125 -15.63 3.43 -1.86
C ALA A 125 -16.30 3.57 -0.48
N ILE A 126 -16.78 2.47 0.10
CA ILE A 126 -17.35 2.47 1.46
C ILE A 126 -16.32 2.88 2.50
N ARG A 127 -15.11 2.32 2.45
CA ARG A 127 -14.04 2.68 3.39
C ARG A 127 -13.66 4.16 3.29
N ASP A 128 -13.47 4.66 2.07
CA ASP A 128 -13.12 6.06 1.84
C ASP A 128 -14.24 7.00 2.33
N ALA A 129 -15.50 6.66 2.07
CA ALA A 129 -16.64 7.43 2.53
C ALA A 129 -16.73 7.46 4.06
N VAL A 130 -16.50 6.35 4.75
CA VAL A 130 -16.49 6.31 6.22
C VAL A 130 -15.35 7.17 6.78
N ALA A 131 -14.16 7.10 6.19
CA ALA A 131 -13.02 7.94 6.58
C ALA A 131 -13.33 9.44 6.37
N ALA A 132 -13.89 9.80 5.21
CA ALA A 132 -14.29 11.17 4.91
C ALA A 132 -15.38 11.67 5.86
N PHE A 133 -16.38 10.84 6.18
CA PHE A 133 -17.43 11.18 7.13
C PHE A 133 -16.84 11.51 8.50
N ARG A 134 -15.97 10.65 9.04
CA ARG A 134 -15.34 10.88 10.35
C ARG A 134 -14.49 12.15 10.38
N THR A 135 -13.85 12.47 9.26
CA THR A 135 -12.99 13.65 9.15
C THR A 135 -13.80 14.94 9.09
N PHE A 136 -14.88 14.95 8.30
CA PHE A 136 -15.55 16.21 7.93
C PHE A 136 -16.89 16.43 8.61
N ALA A 137 -17.59 15.40 9.08
CA ALA A 137 -18.89 15.57 9.73
C ALA A 137 -18.80 16.29 11.08
N VAL A 138 -17.62 16.34 11.70
CA VAL A 138 -17.39 17.05 12.98
C VAL A 138 -17.02 18.52 12.80
N GLU A 139 -16.73 18.96 11.57
CA GLU A 139 -16.33 20.33 11.27
C GLU A 139 -17.55 21.26 11.26
N VAL A 140 -17.46 22.39 11.96
CA VAL A 140 -18.57 23.34 12.15
C VAL A 140 -18.35 24.62 11.35
N ALA A 141 -17.12 25.13 11.28
CA ALA A 141 -16.83 26.40 10.64
C ALA A 141 -16.77 26.26 9.11
N HIS A 142 -16.13 25.20 8.61
CA HIS A 142 -15.92 24.97 7.18
C HIS A 142 -16.27 23.53 6.75
N PRO A 143 -17.55 23.12 6.90
CA PRO A 143 -17.97 21.75 6.60
C PRO A 143 -17.83 21.39 5.11
N VAL A 144 -17.86 22.39 4.23
CA VAL A 144 -17.87 22.26 2.77
C VAL A 144 -17.02 23.35 2.11
N GLU A 145 -16.50 23.05 0.91
CA GLU A 145 -15.71 24.01 0.12
C GLU A 145 -16.60 24.97 -0.66
N VAL A 146 -17.66 24.44 -1.29
CA VAL A 146 -18.68 25.23 -1.99
C VAL A 146 -20.02 24.99 -1.32
N ARG A 147 -20.65 26.08 -0.87
CA ARG A 147 -21.91 26.07 -0.13
C ARG A 147 -23.12 25.87 -1.06
N ALA A 148 -24.24 25.47 -0.47
CA ALA A 148 -25.49 25.17 -1.17
C ALA A 148 -26.16 26.40 -1.84
N ASP A 149 -25.89 27.62 -1.37
CA ASP A 149 -26.31 28.88 -2.01
C ASP A 149 -25.73 29.03 -3.43
N GLN A 150 -24.57 28.44 -3.68
CA GLN A 150 -23.90 28.39 -4.97
C GLN A 150 -24.08 27.03 -5.67
N LYS A 151 -25.24 26.36 -5.48
CA LYS A 151 -25.52 25.04 -6.07
C LYS A 151 -25.16 24.91 -7.56
N PRO A 152 -25.47 25.86 -8.47
CA PRO A 152 -25.07 25.76 -9.87
C PRO A 152 -23.55 25.68 -10.06
N HIS A 153 -22.80 26.47 -9.28
CA HIS A 153 -21.34 26.45 -9.29
C HIS A 153 -20.80 25.14 -8.71
N LEU A 154 -21.34 24.66 -7.58
CA LEU A 154 -20.97 23.38 -6.97
C LEU A 154 -21.08 22.23 -7.97
N VAL A 155 -22.24 22.12 -8.65
CA VAL A 155 -22.49 21.07 -9.66
C VAL A 155 -21.49 21.18 -10.80
N GLN A 156 -21.32 22.38 -11.38
CA GLN A 156 -20.41 22.60 -12.50
C GLN A 156 -18.95 22.29 -12.11
N TRP A 157 -18.51 22.74 -10.95
CA TRP A 157 -17.15 22.55 -10.45
C TRP A 157 -16.86 21.08 -10.18
N LEU A 158 -17.71 20.38 -9.43
CA LEU A 158 -17.52 18.94 -9.16
C LEU A 158 -17.61 18.13 -10.45
N SER A 159 -18.54 18.44 -11.35
CA SER A 159 -18.68 17.70 -12.60
C SER A 159 -17.43 17.81 -13.48
N ARG A 160 -16.83 19.00 -13.55
CA ARG A 160 -15.56 19.22 -14.27
C ARG A 160 -14.40 18.47 -13.63
N ARG A 161 -14.35 18.41 -12.29
CA ARG A 161 -13.27 17.74 -11.55
C ARG A 161 -13.34 16.22 -11.63
N LEU A 162 -14.55 15.67 -11.69
CA LEU A 162 -14.79 14.23 -11.83
C LEU A 162 -14.90 13.79 -13.31
N ASN A 163 -14.76 14.73 -14.26
CA ASN A 163 -14.95 14.51 -15.69
C ASN A 163 -16.29 13.79 -16.04
N ARG A 164 -17.33 14.00 -15.22
CA ARG A 164 -18.65 13.39 -15.35
C ARG A 164 -19.73 14.28 -14.73
N PRO A 165 -20.98 14.25 -15.23
CA PRO A 165 -22.08 14.96 -14.60
C PRO A 165 -22.33 14.46 -13.18
N ILE A 166 -22.32 15.38 -12.21
CA ILE A 166 -22.67 15.09 -10.82
C ILE A 166 -24.10 15.52 -10.55
N VAL A 167 -24.83 14.61 -9.92
CA VAL A 167 -26.18 14.87 -9.42
C VAL A 167 -26.07 15.29 -7.97
N VAL A 168 -26.80 16.34 -7.58
CA VAL A 168 -26.98 16.73 -6.19
C VAL A 168 -28.39 16.32 -5.78
N PRO A 169 -28.56 15.19 -5.08
CA PRO A 169 -29.86 14.67 -4.71
C PRO A 169 -30.64 15.65 -3.83
N ASP A 170 -31.94 15.77 -4.10
CA ASP A 170 -32.88 16.42 -3.21
C ASP A 170 -33.31 15.44 -2.11
N LEU A 171 -32.89 15.70 -0.88
CA LEU A 171 -33.19 14.86 0.28
C LEU A 171 -34.17 15.53 1.25
N SER A 172 -34.85 16.59 0.81
CA SER A 172 -35.84 17.32 1.63
C SER A 172 -36.96 16.40 2.13
N GLY A 173 -37.41 15.45 1.29
CA GLY A 173 -38.40 14.43 1.68
C GLY A 173 -37.96 13.47 2.78
N GLN A 174 -36.64 13.34 3.01
CA GLN A 174 -36.05 12.55 4.11
C GLN A 174 -35.63 13.44 5.30
N GLY A 175 -35.94 14.74 5.24
CA GLY A 175 -35.63 15.72 6.27
C GLY A 175 -34.18 16.22 6.25
N PHE A 176 -33.45 16.02 5.14
CA PHE A 176 -32.07 16.48 5.00
C PHE A 176 -31.99 17.69 4.07
N ARG A 177 -31.21 18.69 4.47
CA ARG A 177 -30.88 19.89 3.69
C ARG A 177 -29.45 19.83 3.21
N LEU A 178 -29.23 20.23 1.97
CA LEU A 178 -27.88 20.34 1.43
C LEU A 178 -27.14 21.49 2.11
N MET A 179 -25.96 21.20 2.65
CA MET A 179 -25.02 22.22 3.13
C MET A 179 -24.09 22.71 2.02
N GLY A 180 -23.68 21.79 1.14
CA GLY A 180 -22.78 22.04 0.03
C GLY A 180 -21.97 20.81 -0.34
N GLY A 181 -20.79 20.99 -0.92
CA GLY A 181 -19.90 19.88 -1.24
C GLY A 181 -18.44 20.24 -1.32
N ARG A 182 -17.62 19.21 -1.53
CA ARG A 182 -16.17 19.28 -1.56
C ARG A 182 -15.58 18.18 -2.46
N LEU A 183 -14.38 18.43 -2.96
CA LEU A 183 -13.61 17.48 -3.74
C LEU A 183 -12.64 16.74 -2.81
N LEU A 184 -12.49 15.43 -3.02
CA LEU A 184 -11.60 14.60 -2.22
C LEU A 184 -10.63 13.85 -3.14
N PRO A 185 -9.32 13.84 -2.79
CA PRO A 185 -8.39 12.93 -3.45
C PRO A 185 -8.68 11.49 -3.03
N THR A 186 -8.50 10.55 -3.95
CA THR A 186 -8.43 9.12 -3.65
C THR A 186 -7.20 8.52 -4.33
N GLU A 187 -6.91 7.24 -4.09
CA GLU A 187 -5.74 6.57 -4.67
C GLU A 187 -5.75 6.52 -6.21
N SER A 188 -6.93 6.55 -6.85
CA SER A 188 -7.05 6.41 -8.30
C SER A 188 -7.74 7.59 -8.96
N GLU A 189 -8.96 7.91 -8.54
CA GLU A 189 -9.84 8.89 -9.20
C GLU A 189 -10.39 9.88 -8.17
N PRO A 190 -10.56 11.17 -8.50
CA PRO A 190 -11.15 12.12 -7.57
C PRO A 190 -12.56 11.71 -7.16
N ALA A 191 -12.92 12.01 -5.91
CA ALA A 191 -14.25 11.79 -5.37
C ALA A 191 -14.92 13.11 -5.02
N ALA A 192 -16.24 13.13 -5.09
CA ALA A 192 -17.05 14.23 -4.59
C ALA A 192 -17.74 13.81 -3.29
N LEU A 193 -17.79 14.74 -2.34
CA LEU A 193 -18.58 14.61 -1.12
C LEU A 193 -19.59 15.74 -1.08
N LEU A 194 -20.86 15.39 -0.98
CA LEU A 194 -21.96 16.30 -0.70
C LEU A 194 -22.36 16.12 0.76
N MET A 195 -22.44 17.22 1.51
CA MET A 195 -22.79 17.19 2.92
C MET A 195 -24.20 17.74 3.14
N TYR A 196 -24.93 17.07 4.02
CA TYR A 196 -26.30 17.39 4.38
C TYR A 196 -26.46 17.44 5.90
N ASP A 197 -27.47 18.17 6.35
CA ASP A 197 -27.89 18.20 7.74
C ASP A 197 -29.40 18.09 7.93
N ASP A 198 -29.83 17.77 9.15
CA ASP A 198 -31.23 17.79 9.54
C ASP A 198 -31.46 18.74 10.72
N ASP A 199 -32.72 18.92 11.12
CA ASP A 199 -33.11 19.76 12.26
C ASP A 199 -32.61 19.25 13.62
N ARG A 200 -32.11 18.02 13.67
CA ARG A 200 -31.54 17.41 14.87
C ARG A 200 -30.01 17.57 14.93
N GLY A 201 -29.41 18.24 13.93
CA GLY A 201 -27.96 18.39 13.80
C GLY A 201 -27.27 17.13 13.27
N THR A 202 -28.02 16.14 12.78
CA THR A 202 -27.46 14.92 12.19
C THR A 202 -26.76 15.27 10.89
N ARG A 203 -25.47 14.95 10.78
CA ARG A 203 -24.72 15.07 9.53
C ARG A 203 -24.86 13.80 8.70
N LEU A 204 -25.08 13.99 7.42
CA LEU A 204 -25.10 12.93 6.41
C LEU A 204 -24.18 13.35 5.26
N ILE A 205 -23.42 12.40 4.73
CA ILE A 205 -22.67 12.62 3.49
C ILE A 205 -23.13 11.68 2.39
N VAL A 206 -23.13 12.20 1.18
CA VAL A 206 -23.21 11.43 -0.06
C VAL A 206 -21.86 11.53 -0.74
N TYR A 207 -21.17 10.40 -0.80
CA TYR A 207 -19.86 10.25 -1.44
C TYR A 207 -20.06 9.58 -2.81
N THR A 208 -19.46 10.16 -3.84
CA THR A 208 -19.49 9.58 -5.19
C THR A 208 -18.12 9.63 -5.84
N ARG A 209 -17.80 8.57 -6.58
CA ARG A 209 -16.58 8.45 -7.37
C ARG A 209 -16.80 7.52 -8.55
N GLU A 210 -15.84 7.46 -9.46
CA GLU A 210 -15.85 6.42 -10.50
C GLU A 210 -15.86 5.02 -9.88
N GLY A 211 -16.77 4.18 -10.37
CA GLY A 211 -17.02 2.85 -9.85
C GLY A 211 -16.45 1.74 -10.74
N PRO A 212 -16.18 0.55 -10.18
CA PRO A 212 -15.75 -0.60 -10.96
C PRO A 212 -16.88 -1.13 -11.86
N GLY A 213 -16.62 -1.23 -13.16
CA GLY A 213 -17.41 -2.01 -14.12
C GLY A 213 -18.37 -1.21 -15.03
N GLU A 214 -18.82 -1.86 -16.10
CA GLU A 214 -19.86 -1.36 -17.01
C GLU A 214 -21.12 -0.89 -16.25
N GLU A 215 -21.86 0.03 -16.88
CA GLU A 215 -22.96 0.89 -16.41
C GLU A 215 -24.08 0.25 -15.55
N ALA A 216 -24.02 -1.06 -15.32
CA ALA A 216 -24.96 -1.84 -14.55
C ALA A 216 -25.05 -1.46 -13.06
N ARG A 217 -26.30 -1.44 -12.59
CA ARG A 217 -26.67 -1.26 -11.18
C ARG A 217 -26.18 -2.42 -10.32
N SER A 218 -25.70 -2.13 -9.11
CA SER A 218 -25.50 -3.16 -8.08
C SER A 218 -26.51 -3.04 -6.94
N ALA A 219 -26.73 -4.14 -6.22
CA ALA A 219 -27.54 -4.15 -5.01
C ALA A 219 -26.93 -3.28 -3.92
N PHE A 220 -27.78 -2.67 -3.09
CA PHE A 220 -27.35 -1.92 -1.92
C PHE A 220 -26.57 -2.80 -0.95
N ARG A 221 -25.42 -2.31 -0.52
CA ARG A 221 -24.54 -2.99 0.42
C ARG A 221 -24.52 -2.24 1.75
N PRO A 222 -25.03 -2.86 2.83
CA PRO A 222 -24.92 -2.27 4.15
C PRO A 222 -23.49 -2.44 4.68
N ALA A 223 -23.01 -1.41 5.35
CA ALA A 223 -21.83 -1.45 6.20
C ALA A 223 -22.12 -0.67 7.47
N ARG A 224 -21.54 -1.11 8.58
CA ARG A 224 -21.66 -0.41 9.87
C ARG A 224 -20.34 -0.47 10.60
N GLU A 225 -19.88 0.67 11.06
CA GLU A 225 -18.65 0.79 11.85
C GLU A 225 -18.92 1.64 13.11
N GLY A 226 -19.14 0.95 14.23
CA GLY A 226 -19.58 1.58 15.47
C GLY A 226 -21.01 2.15 15.35
N ASP A 227 -21.14 3.46 15.52
CA ASP A 227 -22.39 4.21 15.40
C ASP A 227 -22.61 4.83 14.01
N VAL A 228 -21.66 4.63 13.10
CA VAL A 228 -21.75 5.09 11.71
C VAL A 228 -22.39 3.98 10.87
N THR A 229 -23.51 4.30 10.22
CA THR A 229 -24.16 3.42 9.25
C THR A 229 -23.85 3.92 7.84
N THR A 230 -23.62 2.97 6.93
CA THR A 230 -23.26 3.25 5.55
C THR A 230 -24.02 2.32 4.60
N TRP A 231 -24.46 2.85 3.46
CA TRP A 231 -24.98 2.07 2.35
C TRP A 231 -24.23 2.44 1.08
N GLY A 232 -23.66 1.45 0.39
CA GLY A 232 -22.91 1.62 -0.86
C GLY A 232 -23.52 0.85 -2.03
N TRP A 233 -23.52 1.42 -3.22
CA TRP A 233 -23.98 0.79 -4.46
C TRP A 233 -23.30 1.42 -5.67
N THR A 234 -23.52 0.84 -6.85
CA THR A 234 -23.04 1.37 -8.13
C THR A 234 -24.22 1.60 -9.06
N GLN A 235 -24.20 2.70 -9.80
CA GLN A 235 -25.21 3.06 -10.79
C GLN A 235 -24.56 3.87 -11.91
N GLY A 236 -24.70 3.42 -13.17
CA GLY A 236 -24.17 4.15 -14.34
C GLY A 236 -22.65 4.37 -14.31
N GLY A 237 -21.89 3.38 -13.83
CA GLY A 237 -20.43 3.46 -13.72
C GLY A 237 -19.91 4.35 -12.58
N GLN A 238 -20.80 4.87 -11.72
CA GLN A 238 -20.41 5.61 -10.51
C GLN A 238 -20.72 4.79 -9.27
N SER A 239 -19.82 4.83 -8.28
CA SER A 239 -20.07 4.31 -6.93
C SER A 239 -20.68 5.41 -6.08
N TYR A 240 -21.82 5.12 -5.47
CA TYR A 240 -22.48 6.00 -4.51
C TYR A 240 -22.40 5.37 -3.14
N VAL A 241 -22.08 6.19 -2.14
CA VAL A 241 -22.05 5.78 -0.75
C VAL A 241 -22.70 6.86 0.10
N VAL A 242 -23.72 6.48 0.88
CA VAL A 242 -24.34 7.35 1.86
C VAL A 242 -23.91 6.94 3.26
N THR A 243 -23.47 7.89 4.07
CA THR A 243 -22.95 7.64 5.42
C THR A 243 -23.49 8.65 6.42
N ALA A 244 -23.98 8.18 7.57
CA ALA A 244 -24.47 9.03 8.66
C ALA A 244 -24.44 8.29 10.00
N ARG A 245 -24.46 9.04 11.11
CA ARG A 245 -24.79 8.51 12.44
C ARG A 245 -26.31 8.43 12.59
N SER A 246 -26.91 7.39 12.02
CA SER A 246 -28.36 7.20 11.97
C SER A 246 -28.72 5.71 12.04
N ASP A 247 -29.99 5.42 12.31
CA ASP A 247 -30.55 4.08 12.16
C ASP A 247 -30.50 3.59 10.70
N ALA A 248 -30.42 2.27 10.53
CA ALA A 248 -30.21 1.67 9.21
C ALA A 248 -31.41 1.81 8.27
N ALA A 249 -32.63 1.83 8.82
CA ALA A 249 -33.86 1.96 8.04
C ALA A 249 -34.01 3.37 7.44
N ARG A 250 -33.77 4.41 8.26
CA ARG A 250 -33.76 5.80 7.80
C ARG A 250 -32.68 6.01 6.73
N LEU A 251 -31.47 5.51 6.96
CA LEU A 251 -30.40 5.67 5.98
C LEU A 251 -30.65 4.89 4.68
N LEU A 252 -31.32 3.74 4.75
CA LEU A 252 -31.74 2.99 3.57
C LEU A 252 -32.75 3.80 2.73
N SER A 253 -33.74 4.44 3.38
CA SER A 253 -34.70 5.29 2.66
C SER A 253 -34.03 6.45 1.91
N VAL A 254 -32.93 6.99 2.47
CA VAL A 254 -32.11 8.00 1.79
C VAL A 254 -31.37 7.39 0.59
N ALA A 255 -30.76 6.20 0.75
CA ALA A 255 -30.08 5.51 -0.35
C ALA A 255 -31.04 5.23 -1.53
N GLU A 256 -32.26 4.78 -1.24
CA GLU A 256 -33.31 4.54 -2.23
C GLU A 256 -33.75 5.82 -2.96
N ALA A 257 -33.89 6.93 -2.22
CA ALA A 257 -34.23 8.23 -2.81
C ALA A 257 -33.14 8.74 -3.77
N ILE A 258 -31.87 8.59 -3.39
CA ILE A 258 -30.72 8.96 -4.25
C ILE A 258 -30.70 8.09 -5.50
N ASP A 259 -30.82 6.77 -5.36
CA ASP A 259 -30.83 5.82 -6.48
C ASP A 259 -31.97 6.14 -7.47
N GLY A 260 -33.17 6.42 -6.97
CA GLY A 260 -34.31 6.82 -7.81
C GLY A 260 -34.04 8.08 -8.63
N GLN A 261 -33.44 9.10 -8.01
CA GLN A 261 -33.11 10.36 -8.70
C GLN A 261 -32.01 10.17 -9.75
N VAL A 262 -30.93 9.46 -9.41
CA VAL A 262 -29.82 9.19 -10.34
C VAL A 262 -30.29 8.36 -11.53
N ARG A 263 -31.18 7.38 -11.31
CA ARG A 263 -31.80 6.60 -12.41
C ARG A 263 -32.63 7.46 -13.35
N SER A 264 -33.41 8.40 -12.81
CA SER A 264 -34.27 9.27 -13.62
C SER A 264 -33.50 10.20 -14.56
N LEU A 265 -32.24 10.49 -14.25
CA LEU A 265 -31.37 11.37 -15.03
C LEU A 265 -30.59 10.58 -16.10
N ASN A 266 -30.06 9.41 -15.75
CA ASN A 266 -29.36 8.56 -16.72
C ASN A 266 -30.28 8.00 -17.80
N GLY A 267 -31.60 7.90 -17.55
CA GLY A 267 -32.58 7.47 -18.56
C GLY A 267 -33.07 8.58 -19.52
N ARG A 268 -32.58 9.82 -19.39
CA ARG A 268 -32.95 10.96 -20.26
C ARG A 268 -31.85 11.38 -21.25
N ILE A 269 -30.73 10.67 -21.26
CA ILE A 269 -29.61 10.85 -22.19
C ILE A 269 -29.63 9.65 -23.16
#